data_AF-A0AAN0RXF3-F1
#
_entry.id   AF-A0AAN0RXF3-F1
#
_cell.length_a   1.000
_cell.length_b   1.000
_cell.length_c   1.000
_cell.angle_alpha   90.00
_cell.angle_beta   90.00
_cell.angle_gamma   90.00
#
_symmetry.space_group_name_H-M   'P 1'
#
loop_
_entity.id
_entity.type
_entity.pdbx_description
1 polymer ?
#
loop_
_entity_poly.entity_id
_entity_poly.type
_entity_poly.pdbx_seq_one_letter_code
_entity_poly.pdbx_strand_id
1 'polypeptide(L)'
;MKAVALIALTCLALTACGGDDSPSPAASAGNGSGTGSTGGSGGTGSGGSGGSGGTGGTGGSGGTGGTGGSTLTLRYEAQPLASDAASFLTLLNAEGAKGYRYLGDGAYSPPNGEVRSIFVNDGTAPTYTYQLQSNPADMTSFVNQANAQGANGYRYEGPYSYGYLYRKDGGSPATYSYVTTALPADPAAFLAQANGQGQSGYWFLGPMMVGAVQANVYMKDNASGATYTYDTLSPQTTLDGFIAQANSEGAKGYRAKGEMLFGTTISSVYVKDQTQSPTFTYQSAALQGTAADFIQQANGQGANGNAYFGDLAFGTVAPFVMASVYFNASHCTGFLCTTLNPLTQN
;
A
#
# COMPACT_ATOMS: atom_id res chain seq x y z
N MET A 1 -0.86 41.81 11.82
CA MET A 1 -0.55 40.65 12.67
C MET A 1 -0.48 39.43 11.77
N LYS A 2 0.72 38.90 11.53
CA LYS A 2 0.97 37.83 10.57
C LYS A 2 0.92 36.49 11.33
N ALA A 3 -0.14 35.72 11.10
CA ALA A 3 -0.21 34.34 11.55
C ALA A 3 0.54 33.47 10.52
N VAL A 4 1.71 32.97 10.90
CA VAL A 4 2.45 31.95 10.17
C VAL A 4 1.77 30.62 10.48
N ALA A 5 1.02 30.07 9.52
CA ALA A 5 0.42 28.75 9.64
C ALA A 5 1.49 27.70 9.36
N LEU A 6 1.89 27.00 10.42
CA LEU A 6 2.81 25.86 10.41
C LEU A 6 2.08 24.67 9.76
N ILE A 7 2.61 24.17 8.64
CA ILE A 7 2.16 22.91 8.03
C ILE A 7 2.64 21.78 8.95
N ALA A 8 1.71 21.20 9.71
CA ALA A 8 1.94 19.94 10.40
C ALA A 8 1.81 18.81 9.39
N LEU A 9 2.85 18.60 8.59
CA LEU A 9 3.17 17.26 8.12
C LEU A 9 3.70 16.54 9.36
N THR A 10 2.85 15.80 10.07
CA THR A 10 3.26 14.99 11.22
C THR A 10 4.09 13.81 10.74
N CYS A 11 5.33 14.10 10.33
CA CYS A 11 6.44 13.17 10.46
C CYS A 11 6.70 13.01 11.95
N LEU A 12 6.19 11.94 12.56
CA LEU A 12 6.72 11.44 13.82
C LEU A 12 8.12 10.85 13.56
N ALA A 13 9.09 11.73 13.34
CA ALA A 13 10.50 11.40 13.41
C ALA A 13 10.92 11.53 14.88
N LEU A 14 10.89 10.42 15.64
CA LEU A 14 11.57 10.38 16.94
C LEU A 14 13.08 10.36 16.69
N THR A 15 13.70 11.53 16.78
CA THR A 15 15.15 11.69 16.92
C THR A 15 15.56 11.24 18.33
N ALA A 16 16.12 10.05 18.47
CA ALA A 16 16.82 9.65 19.69
C ALA A 16 18.32 10.00 19.54
N CYS A 17 18.76 11.04 20.26
CA CYS A 17 20.16 11.40 20.41
C CYS A 17 20.50 11.43 21.91
N GLY A 18 21.44 10.58 22.33
CA GLY A 18 22.42 10.88 23.37
C GLY A 18 22.20 10.36 24.80
N GLY A 19 23.10 9.47 25.25
CA GLY A 19 23.94 9.78 26.42
C GLY A 19 23.85 8.89 27.68
N ASP A 20 24.59 7.77 27.66
CA ASP A 20 25.62 7.28 28.61
C ASP A 20 25.39 6.97 30.12
N ASP A 21 25.97 5.81 30.47
CA ASP A 21 26.68 5.37 31.69
C ASP A 21 25.99 4.75 32.94
N SER A 22 26.02 3.40 32.94
CA SER A 22 26.53 2.48 34.00
C SER A 22 25.74 2.25 35.32
N PRO A 23 25.99 1.16 36.09
CA PRO A 23 26.46 -0.20 35.74
C PRO A 23 25.53 -1.33 36.27
N SER A 24 25.71 -2.54 35.74
CA SER A 24 25.12 -3.79 36.26
C SER A 24 25.51 -4.08 37.72
N PRO A 25 24.70 -4.89 38.42
CA PRO A 25 25.29 -6.05 39.07
C PRO A 25 24.50 -7.37 38.92
N ALA A 26 25.27 -8.40 38.57
CA ALA A 26 25.35 -9.75 39.14
C ALA A 26 24.09 -10.61 39.45
N ALA A 27 24.13 -11.77 38.78
CA ALA A 27 23.67 -13.11 39.13
C ALA A 27 23.17 -13.44 40.56
N SER A 28 22.13 -14.29 40.60
CA SER A 28 21.88 -15.34 41.60
C SER A 28 20.75 -16.24 41.05
N ALA A 29 21.04 -17.46 40.59
CA ALA A 29 20.93 -18.71 41.35
C ALA A 29 19.53 -18.96 41.96
N GLY A 30 18.88 -20.06 41.54
CA GLY A 30 17.59 -20.49 42.07
C GLY A 30 17.08 -21.77 41.43
N ASN A 31 17.56 -22.91 41.93
CA ASN A 31 17.18 -24.27 41.58
C ASN A 31 15.67 -24.55 41.67
N GLY A 32 15.19 -25.49 40.85
CA GLY A 32 13.86 -26.09 41.00
C GLY A 32 13.67 -27.32 40.13
N SER A 33 14.12 -28.47 40.65
CA SER A 33 13.98 -29.82 40.12
C SER A 33 12.52 -30.31 40.02
N GLY A 34 12.19 -31.07 38.96
CA GLY A 34 10.97 -31.87 38.90
C GLY A 34 11.00 -32.86 37.73
N THR A 35 11.26 -34.13 38.04
CA THR A 35 11.42 -35.29 37.14
C THR A 35 10.13 -36.08 36.93
N GLY A 36 10.00 -36.72 35.76
CA GLY A 36 9.21 -37.95 35.51
C GLY A 36 7.84 -37.73 34.85
N SER A 37 7.32 -38.56 33.94
CA SER A 37 7.82 -39.77 33.27
C SER A 37 6.94 -40.06 32.02
N THR A 38 7.59 -40.60 30.99
CA THR A 38 7.17 -41.56 29.94
C THR A 38 5.69 -41.93 29.69
N GLY A 39 5.34 -42.02 28.40
CA GLY A 39 4.79 -43.26 27.81
C GLY A 39 3.56 -43.13 26.89
N GLY A 40 3.65 -43.68 25.66
CA GLY A 40 2.46 -44.08 24.89
C GLY A 40 2.55 -43.88 23.37
N SER A 41 3.06 -44.88 22.66
CA SER A 41 3.06 -45.02 21.20
C SER A 41 1.89 -45.89 20.71
N GLY A 42 1.49 -45.71 19.44
CA GLY A 42 0.96 -46.78 18.59
C GLY A 42 -0.52 -46.73 18.20
N GLY A 43 -0.78 -46.82 16.89
CA GLY A 43 -2.12 -47.05 16.34
C GLY A 43 -2.15 -47.01 14.80
N THR A 44 -1.69 -48.08 14.15
CA THR A 44 -1.92 -48.38 12.73
C THR A 44 -3.15 -49.28 12.56
N GLY A 45 -3.86 -49.14 11.44
CA GLY A 45 -4.95 -50.05 11.04
C GLY A 45 -5.31 -49.87 9.58
N SER A 46 -5.07 -50.92 8.78
CA SER A 46 -5.29 -51.02 7.34
C SER A 46 -6.56 -51.82 7.01
N GLY A 47 -7.11 -51.63 5.80
CA GLY A 47 -7.72 -52.73 5.02
C GLY A 47 -9.08 -52.44 4.38
N GLY A 48 -9.15 -52.55 3.04
CA GLY A 48 -10.40 -52.65 2.27
C GLY A 48 -10.21 -52.42 0.77
N SER A 49 -10.32 -53.49 -0.02
CA SER A 49 -9.89 -53.63 -1.43
C SER A 49 -11.05 -53.55 -2.44
N GLY A 50 -10.72 -53.19 -3.70
CA GLY A 50 -11.29 -53.85 -4.89
C GLY A 50 -12.15 -53.02 -5.86
N GLY A 51 -11.79 -53.01 -7.15
CA GLY A 51 -12.71 -52.66 -8.26
C GLY A 51 -12.05 -51.99 -9.46
N SER A 52 -11.79 -52.76 -10.52
CA SER A 52 -11.15 -52.40 -11.79
C SER A 52 -12.13 -52.02 -12.91
N GLY A 53 -11.69 -51.14 -13.84
CA GLY A 53 -12.00 -51.22 -15.28
C GLY A 53 -12.96 -50.16 -15.86
N GLY A 54 -12.56 -49.50 -16.96
CA GLY A 54 -13.49 -48.72 -17.81
C GLY A 54 -12.89 -47.59 -18.66
N THR A 55 -12.24 -47.98 -19.77
CA THR A 55 -12.14 -47.36 -21.12
C THR A 55 -12.31 -45.85 -21.39
N GLY A 56 -11.48 -45.36 -22.34
CA GLY A 56 -11.40 -43.98 -22.81
C GLY A 56 -12.57 -43.43 -23.63
N GLY A 57 -12.49 -42.13 -23.90
CA GLY A 57 -13.46 -41.34 -24.67
C GLY A 57 -12.97 -39.91 -24.87
N THR A 58 -12.53 -39.65 -26.09
CA THR A 58 -12.09 -38.42 -26.78
C THR A 58 -12.82 -37.09 -26.51
N GLY A 59 -12.09 -35.98 -26.71
CA GLY A 59 -12.56 -34.88 -27.59
C GLY A 59 -12.97 -33.59 -26.89
N GLY A 60 -12.15 -32.55 -27.02
CA GLY A 60 -12.46 -31.20 -26.56
C GLY A 60 -13.48 -30.46 -27.42
N SER A 61 -14.09 -29.42 -26.82
CA SER A 61 -14.38 -28.13 -27.43
C SER A 61 -15.20 -27.27 -26.45
N GLY A 62 -14.99 -25.95 -26.50
CA GLY A 62 -15.99 -24.98 -26.03
C GLY A 62 -15.68 -24.27 -24.72
N GLY A 63 -14.56 -23.54 -24.67
CA GLY A 63 -14.43 -22.44 -23.71
C GLY A 63 -15.54 -21.43 -23.94
N THR A 64 -16.36 -21.20 -22.92
CA THR A 64 -17.26 -20.04 -22.82
C THR A 64 -16.85 -19.26 -21.58
N GLY A 65 -16.68 -17.95 -21.78
CA GLY A 65 -15.97 -17.04 -20.89
C GLY A 65 -16.49 -17.03 -19.47
N GLY A 66 -15.62 -17.40 -18.53
CA GLY A 66 -15.79 -17.08 -17.13
C GLY A 66 -15.40 -15.63 -16.89
N THR A 67 -16.39 -14.76 -16.66
CA THR A 67 -16.23 -13.54 -15.86
C THR A 67 -16.00 -13.95 -14.40
N GLY A 68 -14.83 -14.53 -14.13
CA GLY A 68 -14.36 -14.82 -12.78
C GLY A 68 -13.33 -13.77 -12.42
N GLY A 69 -13.77 -12.66 -11.83
CA GLY A 69 -12.86 -11.79 -11.11
C GLY A 69 -12.23 -12.64 -10.01
N SER A 70 -10.96 -13.02 -10.18
CA SER A 70 -10.24 -13.73 -9.13
C SER A 70 -10.32 -12.87 -7.88
N THR A 71 -10.96 -13.37 -6.82
CA THR A 71 -10.87 -12.76 -5.50
C THR A 71 -9.39 -12.59 -5.20
N LEU A 72 -8.92 -11.35 -5.09
CA LEU A 72 -7.55 -11.08 -4.66
C LEU A 72 -7.39 -11.73 -3.29
N THR A 73 -6.50 -12.71 -3.19
CA THR A 73 -6.14 -13.27 -1.87
C THR A 73 -4.94 -12.49 -1.40
N LEU A 74 -5.21 -11.35 -0.74
CA LEU A 74 -4.13 -10.50 -0.23
C LEU A 74 -3.51 -11.15 1.00
N ARG A 75 -2.19 -11.28 0.99
CA ARG A 75 -1.40 -11.77 2.12
C ARG A 75 -0.42 -10.69 2.55
N TYR A 76 -0.43 -10.35 3.83
CA TYR A 76 0.41 -9.35 4.44
C TYR A 76 1.47 -10.02 5.31
N GLU A 77 2.65 -9.44 5.30
CA GLU A 77 3.75 -9.80 6.20
C GLU A 77 4.43 -8.54 6.73
N ALA A 78 5.01 -8.67 7.93
CA ALA A 78 5.78 -7.62 8.57
C ALA A 78 7.21 -8.13 8.79
N GLN A 79 8.19 -7.33 8.42
CA GLN A 79 9.61 -7.62 8.62
C GLN A 79 10.26 -6.57 9.52
N PRO A 80 11.35 -6.92 10.23
CA PRO A 80 12.15 -5.93 10.93
C PRO A 80 12.61 -4.80 10.02
N LEU A 81 12.66 -3.57 10.54
CA LEU A 81 13.24 -2.45 9.80
C LEU A 81 14.69 -2.74 9.47
N ALA A 82 15.08 -2.37 8.26
CA ALA A 82 16.47 -2.31 7.87
C ALA A 82 17.19 -1.15 8.56
N SER A 83 18.47 -1.33 8.86
CA SER A 83 19.30 -0.32 9.53
C SER A 83 19.87 0.73 8.58
N ASP A 84 20.00 0.38 7.30
CA ASP A 84 20.69 1.18 6.29
C ASP A 84 20.15 0.91 4.88
N ALA A 85 20.61 1.70 3.91
CA ALA A 85 20.18 1.62 2.52
C ALA A 85 20.40 0.23 1.89
N ALA A 86 21.52 -0.43 2.22
CA ALA A 86 21.90 -1.69 1.61
C ALA A 86 21.06 -2.85 2.16
N SER A 87 20.88 -2.91 3.48
CA SER A 87 19.99 -3.86 4.14
C SER A 87 18.53 -3.64 3.76
N PHE A 88 18.10 -2.39 3.56
CA PHE A 88 16.75 -2.06 3.09
C PHE A 88 16.52 -2.61 1.68
N LEU A 89 17.42 -2.32 0.75
CA LEU A 89 17.30 -2.83 -0.61
C LEU A 89 17.39 -4.36 -0.67
N THR A 90 18.20 -4.97 0.19
CA THR A 90 18.31 -6.43 0.32
C THR A 90 17.00 -7.04 0.81
N LEU A 91 16.41 -6.48 1.86
CA LEU A 91 15.12 -6.90 2.40
C LEU A 91 14.03 -6.83 1.33
N LEU A 92 13.91 -5.68 0.65
CA LEU A 92 12.89 -5.44 -0.36
C LEU A 92 12.99 -6.43 -1.53
N ASN A 93 14.21 -6.72 -2.00
CA ASN A 93 14.41 -7.69 -3.07
C ASN A 93 14.22 -9.14 -2.59
N ALA A 94 14.53 -9.46 -1.33
CA ALA A 94 14.27 -10.79 -0.76
C ALA A 94 12.77 -11.08 -0.64
N GLU A 95 11.97 -10.13 -0.15
CA GLU A 95 10.51 -10.25 -0.14
C GLU A 95 9.91 -10.17 -1.55
N GLY A 96 10.45 -9.29 -2.40
CA GLY A 96 10.08 -9.17 -3.79
C GLY A 96 10.26 -10.48 -4.58
N ALA A 97 11.30 -11.26 -4.31
CA ALA A 97 11.50 -12.58 -4.92
C ALA A 97 10.44 -13.61 -4.52
N LYS A 98 9.74 -13.40 -3.39
CA LYS A 98 8.60 -14.22 -2.94
C LYS A 98 7.24 -13.69 -3.45
N GLY A 99 7.25 -12.64 -4.27
CA GLY A 99 6.03 -12.00 -4.76
C GLY A 99 5.39 -11.03 -3.76
N TYR A 100 6.14 -10.55 -2.77
CA TYR A 100 5.67 -9.54 -1.82
C TYR A 100 6.17 -8.15 -2.21
N ARG A 101 5.26 -7.19 -2.37
CA ARG A 101 5.59 -5.78 -2.58
C ARG A 101 5.56 -5.01 -1.28
N TYR A 102 6.53 -4.13 -1.12
CA TYR A 102 6.63 -3.20 -0.02
C TYR A 102 5.50 -2.16 -0.03
N LEU A 103 4.88 -1.93 1.13
CA LEU A 103 3.81 -0.96 1.34
C LEU A 103 4.24 0.29 2.09
N GLY A 104 5.35 0.24 2.83
CA GLY A 104 5.76 1.27 3.77
C GLY A 104 6.05 0.69 5.15
N ASP A 105 6.53 1.55 6.03
CA ASP A 105 6.77 1.20 7.43
C ASP A 105 5.52 1.51 8.27
N GLY A 106 5.05 0.52 9.02
CA GLY A 106 3.96 0.66 9.98
C GLY A 106 4.51 0.88 11.37
N ALA A 107 4.01 1.90 12.06
CA ALA A 107 4.36 2.21 13.44
C ALA A 107 3.24 1.79 14.40
N TYR A 108 3.59 1.03 15.42
CA TYR A 108 2.65 0.42 16.36
C TYR A 108 2.92 0.95 17.77
N SER A 109 1.82 1.19 18.50
CA SER A 109 1.83 1.85 19.81
C SER A 109 2.35 0.90 20.93
N PRO A 110 2.63 1.43 22.15
CA PRO A 110 3.47 0.80 23.18
C PRO A 110 3.08 -0.64 23.61
N PRO A 111 4.00 -1.38 24.27
CA PRO A 111 5.07 -0.83 25.12
C PRO A 111 6.31 -0.29 24.40
N ASN A 112 6.62 -0.69 23.16
CA ASN A 112 7.95 -0.44 22.59
C ASN A 112 8.02 0.45 21.34
N GLY A 113 6.90 1.01 20.85
CA GLY A 113 6.93 1.83 19.63
C GLY A 113 7.50 1.05 18.44
N GLU A 114 6.99 -0.18 18.24
CA GLU A 114 7.52 -1.08 17.21
C GLU A 114 7.24 -0.51 15.84
N VAL A 115 8.27 -0.38 15.01
CA VAL A 115 8.11 -0.09 13.59
C VAL A 115 8.47 -1.35 12.82
N ARG A 116 7.67 -1.69 11.81
CA ARG A 116 7.94 -2.83 10.90
C ARG A 116 7.72 -2.42 9.45
N SER A 117 8.54 -2.97 8.56
CA SER A 117 8.34 -2.85 7.12
C SER A 117 7.22 -3.79 6.72
N ILE A 118 6.15 -3.23 6.14
CA ILE A 118 4.95 -3.98 5.78
C ILE A 118 5.00 -4.32 4.30
N PHE A 119 4.66 -5.57 3.99
CA PHE A 119 4.61 -6.11 2.65
C PHE A 119 3.25 -6.72 2.35
N VAL A 120 2.89 -6.78 1.08
CA VAL A 120 1.70 -7.48 0.60
C VAL A 120 2.00 -8.30 -0.63
N ASN A 121 1.45 -9.50 -0.70
CA ASN A 121 1.34 -10.30 -1.90
C ASN A 121 -0.14 -10.31 -2.29
N ASP A 122 -0.46 -9.75 -3.44
CA ASP A 122 -1.81 -9.68 -4.00
C ASP A 122 -1.96 -10.53 -5.27
N GLY A 123 -0.95 -11.35 -5.58
CA GLY A 123 -0.93 -12.19 -6.77
C GLY A 123 -0.80 -11.45 -8.10
N THR A 124 -0.59 -10.12 -8.10
CA THR A 124 -0.54 -9.33 -9.35
C THR A 124 0.73 -9.53 -10.16
N ALA A 125 1.85 -9.85 -9.51
CA ALA A 125 3.09 -10.23 -10.16
C ALA A 125 3.77 -11.40 -9.42
N PRO A 126 4.47 -12.28 -10.13
CA PRO A 126 5.20 -13.39 -9.50
C PRO A 126 6.40 -12.92 -8.67
N THR A 127 7.02 -11.79 -9.04
CA THR A 127 8.15 -11.20 -8.31
C THR A 127 8.14 -9.68 -8.41
N TYR A 128 8.89 -9.02 -7.51
CA TYR A 128 9.19 -7.60 -7.57
C TYR A 128 10.68 -7.37 -7.39
N THR A 129 11.25 -6.46 -8.17
CA THR A 129 12.65 -6.04 -8.06
C THR A 129 12.71 -4.56 -7.72
N TYR A 130 13.56 -4.19 -6.78
CA TYR A 130 13.69 -2.84 -6.28
C TYR A 130 15.05 -2.25 -6.60
N GLN A 131 15.07 -0.93 -6.78
CA GLN A 131 16.26 -0.11 -6.87
C GLN A 131 16.11 1.16 -6.05
N LEU A 132 17.20 1.58 -5.42
CA LEU A 132 17.34 2.89 -4.81
C LEU A 132 18.18 3.79 -5.71
N GLN A 133 17.72 5.00 -5.92
CA GLN A 133 18.47 6.05 -6.58
C GLN A 133 18.72 7.20 -5.62
N SER A 134 19.78 7.97 -5.86
CA SER A 134 20.06 9.16 -5.07
C SER A 134 18.96 10.21 -5.23
N ASN A 135 18.75 11.00 -4.18
CA ASN A 135 17.77 12.08 -4.19
C ASN A 135 18.10 13.08 -5.31
N PRO A 136 17.15 13.37 -6.21
CA PRO A 136 17.32 14.45 -7.18
C PRO A 136 17.46 15.81 -6.50
N ALA A 137 18.27 16.70 -7.08
CA ALA A 137 18.49 18.04 -6.55
C ALA A 137 17.27 18.96 -6.75
N ASP A 138 16.52 18.76 -7.84
CA ASP A 138 15.37 19.57 -8.22
C ASP A 138 14.32 18.73 -8.97
N MET A 139 13.17 19.35 -9.24
CA MET A 139 12.04 18.69 -9.90
C MET A 139 12.37 18.24 -11.33
N THR A 140 13.23 18.96 -12.05
CA THR A 140 13.66 18.58 -13.40
C THR A 140 14.52 17.31 -13.35
N SER A 141 15.46 17.26 -12.41
CA SER A 141 16.31 16.10 -12.16
C SER A 141 15.49 14.89 -11.72
N PHE A 142 14.44 15.10 -10.93
CA PHE A 142 13.48 14.06 -10.58
C PHE A 142 12.79 13.49 -11.82
N VAL A 143 12.18 14.34 -12.66
CA VAL A 143 11.48 13.89 -13.87
C VAL A 143 12.42 13.13 -14.81
N ASN A 144 13.66 13.61 -14.99
CA ASN A 144 14.66 12.92 -15.79
C ASN A 144 15.02 11.55 -15.21
N GLN A 145 15.28 11.48 -13.90
CA GLN A 145 15.58 10.22 -13.22
C GLN A 145 14.41 9.24 -13.31
N ALA A 146 13.19 9.68 -13.00
CA ALA A 146 12.00 8.84 -13.00
C ALA A 146 11.66 8.33 -14.40
N ASN A 147 11.81 9.14 -15.45
CA ASN A 147 11.63 8.69 -16.83
C ASN A 147 12.73 7.71 -17.27
N ALA A 148 13.99 7.91 -16.84
CA ALA A 148 15.06 6.96 -17.13
C ALA A 148 14.82 5.59 -16.46
N GLN A 149 14.37 5.58 -15.20
CA GLN A 149 13.97 4.35 -14.51
C GLN A 149 12.72 3.73 -15.15
N GLY A 150 11.74 4.56 -15.48
CA GLY A 150 10.49 4.17 -16.14
C GLY A 150 10.70 3.49 -17.49
N ALA A 151 11.63 3.97 -18.31
CA ALA A 151 12.02 3.35 -19.57
C ALA A 151 12.60 1.93 -19.38
N ASN A 152 13.18 1.65 -18.21
CA ASN A 152 13.70 0.32 -17.84
C ASN A 152 12.64 -0.57 -17.15
N GLY A 153 11.40 -0.09 -17.05
CA GLY A 153 10.27 -0.77 -16.42
C GLY A 153 10.18 -0.60 -14.91
N TYR A 154 10.91 0.37 -14.35
CA TYR A 154 10.87 0.68 -12.92
C TYR A 154 9.86 1.82 -12.64
N ARG A 155 8.86 1.51 -11.82
CA ARG A 155 7.86 2.43 -11.30
C ARG A 155 8.38 3.16 -10.06
N TYR A 156 8.15 4.46 -9.96
CA TYR A 156 8.47 5.24 -8.76
C TYR A 156 7.51 4.90 -7.62
N GLU A 157 8.04 4.54 -6.45
CA GLU A 157 7.24 4.19 -5.27
C GLU A 157 7.19 5.28 -4.20
N GLY A 158 8.16 6.19 -4.19
CA GLY A 158 8.19 7.32 -3.26
C GLY A 158 9.59 7.68 -2.78
N PRO A 159 9.70 8.80 -2.03
CA PRO A 159 10.92 9.19 -1.37
C PRO A 159 11.06 8.43 -0.04
N TYR A 160 12.28 7.99 0.27
CA TYR A 160 12.62 7.34 1.53
C TYR A 160 13.91 7.94 2.08
N SER A 161 14.21 7.66 3.36
CA SER A 161 15.41 8.15 4.05
C SER A 161 16.73 7.83 3.32
N TYR A 162 16.72 6.77 2.49
CA TYR A 162 17.90 6.24 1.79
C TYR A 162 17.98 6.66 0.31
N GLY A 163 16.96 7.31 -0.23
CA GLY A 163 16.87 7.51 -1.68
C GLY A 163 15.45 7.52 -2.20
N TYR A 164 15.34 7.59 -3.51
CA TYR A 164 14.08 7.40 -4.23
C TYR A 164 13.96 5.93 -4.62
N LEU A 165 12.88 5.30 -4.17
CA LEU A 165 12.63 3.88 -4.41
C LEU A 165 11.89 3.70 -5.72
N TYR A 166 12.37 2.74 -6.50
CA TYR A 166 11.68 2.28 -7.70
C TYR A 166 11.50 0.77 -7.67
N ARG A 167 10.38 0.30 -8.24
CA ARG A 167 9.97 -1.10 -8.28
C ARG A 167 9.69 -1.54 -9.71
N LYS A 168 10.15 -2.73 -10.08
CA LYS A 168 9.80 -3.39 -11.33
C LYS A 168 9.04 -4.68 -11.04
N ASP A 169 7.98 -4.89 -11.79
CA ASP A 169 7.07 -6.03 -11.61
C ASP A 169 7.54 -7.15 -12.54
N GLY A 170 7.86 -8.31 -11.96
CA GLY A 170 8.39 -9.46 -12.67
C GLY A 170 7.44 -9.96 -13.75
N GLY A 171 7.95 -10.19 -14.95
CA GLY A 171 7.13 -10.63 -16.09
C GLY A 171 6.29 -9.53 -16.75
N SER A 172 6.30 -8.30 -16.23
CA SER A 172 5.62 -7.17 -16.86
C SER A 172 6.50 -6.50 -17.93
N PRO A 173 5.95 -6.22 -19.14
CA PRO A 173 6.62 -5.40 -20.15
C PRO A 173 6.40 -3.89 -19.92
N ALA A 174 5.70 -3.50 -18.84
CA ALA A 174 5.34 -2.11 -18.59
C ALA A 174 6.57 -1.20 -18.54
N THR A 175 6.43 -0.02 -19.14
CA THR A 175 7.35 1.10 -18.99
C THR A 175 6.57 2.31 -18.53
N TYR A 176 7.23 3.25 -17.86
CA TYR A 176 6.56 4.36 -17.21
C TYR A 176 7.08 5.70 -17.69
N SER A 177 6.16 6.66 -17.83
CA SER A 177 6.48 8.05 -18.12
C SER A 177 5.95 8.96 -17.02
N TYR A 178 6.71 10.01 -16.69
CA TYR A 178 6.41 10.93 -15.60
C TYR A 178 6.40 12.37 -16.10
N VAL A 179 5.40 13.10 -15.63
CA VAL A 179 5.28 14.55 -15.83
C VAL A 179 4.94 15.22 -14.51
N THR A 180 5.24 16.51 -14.41
CA THR A 180 4.90 17.33 -13.26
C THR A 180 4.17 18.58 -13.70
N THR A 181 3.31 19.08 -12.81
CA THR A 181 2.62 20.34 -12.99
C THR A 181 2.62 21.11 -11.68
N ALA A 182 2.50 22.44 -11.75
CA ALA A 182 2.40 23.27 -10.55
C ALA A 182 1.22 22.84 -9.66
N LEU A 183 1.29 23.17 -8.37
CA LEU A 183 0.19 22.89 -7.45
C LEU A 183 -1.05 23.73 -7.82
N PRO A 184 -2.24 23.13 -7.83
CA PRO A 184 -3.47 23.86 -8.04
C PRO A 184 -3.84 24.70 -6.81
N ALA A 185 -4.40 25.87 -7.04
CA ALA A 185 -4.77 26.82 -5.99
C ALA A 185 -6.05 26.41 -5.23
N ASP A 186 -6.93 25.65 -5.87
CA ASP A 186 -8.24 25.24 -5.36
C ASP A 186 -8.67 23.88 -5.99
N PRO A 187 -9.74 23.25 -5.48
CA PRO A 187 -10.21 21.96 -5.99
C PRO A 187 -10.63 21.99 -7.47
N ALA A 188 -11.20 23.10 -7.97
CA ALA A 188 -11.63 23.18 -9.37
C ALA A 188 -10.43 23.23 -10.33
N ALA A 189 -9.38 23.97 -9.95
CA ALA A 189 -8.10 23.97 -10.66
C ALA A 189 -7.44 22.58 -10.64
N PHE A 190 -7.51 21.88 -9.51
CA PHE A 190 -7.05 20.49 -9.42
C PHE A 190 -7.81 19.58 -10.38
N LEU A 191 -9.15 19.64 -10.38
CA LEU A 191 -9.97 18.82 -11.27
C LEU A 191 -9.66 19.07 -12.74
N ALA A 192 -9.53 20.34 -13.16
CA ALA A 192 -9.16 20.68 -14.53
C ALA A 192 -7.81 20.06 -14.92
N GLN A 193 -6.80 20.22 -14.06
CA GLN A 193 -5.45 19.71 -14.26
C GLN A 193 -5.42 18.17 -14.28
N ALA A 194 -5.95 17.52 -13.24
CA ALA A 194 -5.88 16.09 -13.06
C ALA A 194 -6.72 15.33 -14.10
N ASN A 195 -7.90 15.86 -14.47
CA ASN A 195 -8.69 15.28 -15.56
C ASN A 195 -8.01 15.47 -16.92
N GLY A 196 -7.37 16.62 -17.19
CA GLY A 196 -6.60 16.82 -18.43
C GLY A 196 -5.46 15.82 -18.58
N GLN A 197 -4.70 15.58 -17.51
CA GLN A 197 -3.66 14.55 -17.47
C GLN A 197 -4.26 13.14 -17.56
N GLY A 198 -5.33 12.88 -16.82
CA GLY A 198 -6.04 11.60 -16.80
C GLY A 198 -6.54 11.15 -18.17
N GLN A 199 -7.07 12.06 -18.99
CA GLN A 199 -7.47 11.78 -20.37
C GLN A 199 -6.28 11.39 -21.27
N SER A 200 -5.06 11.81 -20.92
CA SER A 200 -3.83 11.43 -21.62
C SER A 200 -3.22 10.11 -21.10
N GLY A 201 -3.91 9.45 -20.17
CA GLY A 201 -3.49 8.20 -19.52
C GLY A 201 -2.57 8.38 -18.32
N TYR A 202 -2.42 9.61 -17.82
CA TYR A 202 -1.60 9.90 -16.66
C TYR A 202 -2.42 9.80 -15.37
N TRP A 203 -2.01 8.89 -14.51
CA TRP A 203 -2.47 8.78 -13.14
C TRP A 203 -1.79 9.81 -12.24
N PHE A 204 -2.56 10.42 -11.35
CA PHE A 204 -2.06 11.34 -10.34
C PHE A 204 -1.48 10.54 -9.17
N LEU A 205 -0.16 10.60 -9.00
CA LEU A 205 0.51 9.96 -7.87
C LEU A 205 0.21 10.73 -6.59
N GLY A 206 0.56 12.03 -6.57
CA GLY A 206 0.43 12.90 -5.41
C GLY A 206 1.22 14.20 -5.58
N PRO A 207 1.07 15.16 -4.66
CA PRO A 207 2.01 16.28 -4.55
C PRO A 207 3.36 15.79 -4.03
N MET A 208 4.44 16.35 -4.53
CA MET A 208 5.80 15.97 -4.16
C MET A 208 6.68 17.21 -4.02
N MET A 209 7.55 17.18 -3.01
CA MET A 209 8.56 18.21 -2.79
C MET A 209 9.94 17.66 -3.19
N VAL A 210 10.66 18.38 -4.05
CA VAL A 210 12.03 18.08 -4.44
C VAL A 210 12.85 19.35 -4.37
N GLY A 211 13.88 19.36 -3.52
CA GLY A 211 14.58 20.59 -3.16
C GLY A 211 13.59 21.60 -2.57
N ALA A 212 13.54 22.81 -3.14
CA ALA A 212 12.63 23.88 -2.71
C ALA A 212 11.31 23.95 -3.51
N VAL A 213 11.08 23.02 -4.46
CA VAL A 213 9.92 23.06 -5.35
C VAL A 213 8.93 21.99 -4.97
N GLN A 214 7.64 22.37 -4.90
CA GLN A 214 6.53 21.44 -4.75
C GLN A 214 5.68 21.41 -6.03
N ALA A 215 5.34 20.22 -6.51
CA ALA A 215 4.56 20.01 -7.73
C ALA A 215 3.69 18.76 -7.62
N ASN A 216 2.63 18.69 -8.41
CA ASN A 216 1.88 17.44 -8.60
C ASN A 216 2.64 16.54 -9.56
N VAL A 217 2.79 15.26 -9.20
CA VAL A 217 3.43 14.25 -10.03
C VAL A 217 2.38 13.35 -10.65
N TYR A 218 2.54 13.10 -11.95
CA TYR A 218 1.71 12.17 -12.68
C TYR A 218 2.57 11.11 -13.34
N MET A 219 2.01 9.90 -13.44
CA MET A 219 2.66 8.72 -14.00
C MET A 219 1.74 8.07 -15.02
N LYS A 220 2.29 7.67 -16.15
CA LYS A 220 1.62 6.86 -17.16
C LYS A 220 2.30 5.51 -17.26
N ASP A 221 1.52 4.44 -17.24
CA ASP A 221 1.96 3.14 -17.73
C ASP A 221 1.77 3.11 -19.25
N ASN A 222 2.88 3.06 -19.97
CA ASN A 222 2.89 3.12 -21.43
C ASN A 222 2.37 1.83 -22.09
N ALA A 223 2.24 0.74 -21.34
CA ALA A 223 1.61 -0.49 -21.81
C ALA A 223 0.08 -0.48 -21.61
N SER A 224 -0.45 0.48 -20.85
CA SER A 224 -1.88 0.57 -20.54
C SER A 224 -2.62 1.57 -21.43
N GLY A 225 -3.84 1.21 -21.81
CA GLY A 225 -4.80 2.11 -22.46
C GLY A 225 -5.69 2.88 -21.49
N ALA A 226 -5.51 2.70 -20.17
CA ALA A 226 -6.35 3.29 -19.14
C ALA A 226 -6.33 4.83 -19.17
N THR A 227 -7.49 5.43 -18.94
CA THR A 227 -7.67 6.87 -18.77
C THR A 227 -8.38 7.12 -17.46
N TYR A 228 -8.10 8.26 -16.84
CA TYR A 228 -8.55 8.54 -15.48
C TYR A 228 -9.39 9.79 -15.43
N THR A 229 -10.41 9.77 -14.57
CA THR A 229 -11.11 10.98 -14.15
C THR A 229 -11.07 11.10 -12.63
N TYR A 230 -11.10 12.32 -12.14
CA TYR A 230 -11.03 12.66 -10.73
C TYR A 230 -12.28 13.42 -10.32
N ASP A 231 -12.64 13.25 -9.06
CA ASP A 231 -13.64 14.07 -8.38
C ASP A 231 -13.10 14.52 -7.01
N THR A 232 -13.67 15.61 -6.48
CA THR A 232 -13.34 16.15 -5.17
C THR A 232 -14.60 16.46 -4.39
N LEU A 233 -14.66 15.98 -3.15
CA LEU A 233 -15.76 16.24 -2.23
C LEU A 233 -15.24 16.90 -0.95
N SER A 234 -16.14 17.55 -0.21
CA SER A 234 -15.82 18.01 1.15
C SER A 234 -15.45 16.80 2.02
N PRO A 235 -14.38 16.89 2.83
CA PRO A 235 -14.00 15.80 3.70
C PRO A 235 -15.03 15.53 4.80
N GLN A 236 -15.09 14.27 5.24
CA GLN A 236 -15.96 13.84 6.32
C GLN A 236 -15.18 13.83 7.63
N THR A 237 -15.75 14.38 8.69
CA THR A 237 -15.08 14.49 9.99
C THR A 237 -15.30 13.28 10.90
N THR A 238 -16.08 12.30 10.45
CA THR A 238 -16.40 11.07 11.18
C THR A 238 -16.08 9.85 10.33
N LEU A 239 -15.71 8.75 11.00
CA LEU A 239 -15.44 7.47 10.34
C LEU A 239 -16.65 6.99 9.52
N ASP A 240 -17.84 6.97 10.12
CA ASP A 240 -19.06 6.53 9.44
C ASP A 240 -19.41 7.43 8.25
N GLY A 241 -19.22 8.75 8.38
CA GLY A 241 -19.40 9.69 7.29
C GLY A 241 -18.45 9.41 6.13
N PHE A 242 -17.17 9.17 6.42
CA PHE A 242 -16.18 8.81 5.40
C PHE A 242 -16.53 7.49 4.71
N ILE A 243 -16.87 6.45 5.47
CA ILE A 243 -17.26 5.15 4.91
C ILE A 243 -18.50 5.28 4.02
N ALA A 244 -19.51 6.05 4.44
CA ALA A 244 -20.69 6.30 3.64
C ALA A 244 -20.37 7.06 2.34
N GLN A 245 -19.56 8.12 2.42
CA GLN A 245 -19.15 8.89 1.24
C GLN A 245 -18.32 8.04 0.27
N ALA A 246 -17.32 7.30 0.78
CA ALA A 246 -16.47 6.45 -0.03
C ALA A 246 -17.24 5.30 -0.70
N ASN A 247 -18.24 4.72 -0.03
CA ASN A 247 -19.13 3.73 -0.64
C ASN A 247 -20.05 4.34 -1.71
N SER A 248 -20.57 5.55 -1.49
CA SER A 248 -21.37 6.27 -2.49
C SER A 248 -20.56 6.54 -3.77
N GLU A 249 -19.32 7.02 -3.65
CA GLU A 249 -18.45 7.25 -4.80
C GLU A 249 -17.94 5.93 -5.41
N GLY A 250 -17.67 4.93 -4.57
CA GLY A 250 -17.30 3.58 -4.98
C GLY A 250 -18.35 2.88 -5.84
N ALA A 251 -19.64 3.10 -5.58
CA ALA A 251 -20.73 2.60 -6.41
C ALA A 251 -20.79 3.26 -7.80
N LYS A 252 -20.25 4.48 -7.93
CA LYS A 252 -20.08 5.18 -9.22
C LYS A 252 -18.78 4.79 -9.94
N GLY A 253 -17.95 3.96 -9.29
CA GLY A 253 -16.66 3.47 -9.76
C GLY A 253 -15.46 4.33 -9.42
N TYR A 254 -15.60 5.22 -8.44
CA TYR A 254 -14.49 6.01 -7.93
C TYR A 254 -13.84 5.35 -6.72
N ARG A 255 -12.52 5.17 -6.78
CA ARG A 255 -11.67 4.81 -5.65
C ARG A 255 -11.31 6.06 -4.87
N ALA A 256 -11.43 6.04 -3.55
CA ALA A 256 -10.85 7.04 -2.68
C ALA A 256 -9.32 7.08 -2.87
N LYS A 257 -8.75 8.28 -3.01
CA LYS A 257 -7.31 8.50 -2.89
C LYS A 257 -7.00 8.93 -1.46
N GLY A 258 -7.53 10.05 -1.03
CA GLY A 258 -7.28 10.57 0.31
C GLY A 258 -7.66 12.03 0.39
N GLU A 259 -7.37 12.67 1.51
CA GLU A 259 -7.57 14.12 1.66
C GLU A 259 -6.36 14.88 1.14
N MET A 260 -6.60 15.97 0.41
CA MET A 260 -5.54 16.86 -0.06
C MET A 260 -5.87 18.32 0.21
N LEU A 261 -4.84 19.10 0.51
CA LEU A 261 -4.90 20.54 0.69
C LEU A 261 -4.65 21.26 -0.65
N PHE A 262 -5.59 22.10 -1.04
CA PHE A 262 -5.53 22.98 -2.20
C PHE A 262 -5.64 24.43 -1.74
N GLY A 263 -4.50 25.13 -1.70
CA GLY A 263 -4.42 26.45 -1.06
C GLY A 263 -4.78 26.36 0.42
N THR A 264 -5.99 26.80 0.78
CA THR A 264 -6.54 26.71 2.15
C THR A 264 -7.67 25.68 2.29
N THR A 265 -8.05 25.00 1.21
CA THR A 265 -9.21 24.10 1.18
C THR A 265 -8.75 22.65 1.22
N ILE A 266 -9.22 21.87 2.18
CA ILE A 266 -9.02 20.42 2.20
C ILE A 266 -10.17 19.76 1.45
N SER A 267 -9.88 18.76 0.61
CA SER A 267 -10.89 17.98 -0.10
C SER A 267 -10.52 16.50 -0.17
N SER A 268 -11.51 15.62 -0.03
CA SER A 268 -11.36 14.20 -0.33
C SER A 268 -11.31 14.01 -1.83
N VAL A 269 -10.28 13.35 -2.32
CA VAL A 269 -10.05 13.10 -3.73
C VAL A 269 -10.41 11.67 -4.07
N TYR A 270 -11.08 11.55 -5.20
CA TYR A 270 -11.59 10.31 -5.75
C TYR A 270 -11.12 10.17 -7.19
N VAL A 271 -10.95 8.93 -7.64
CA VAL A 271 -10.46 8.65 -8.99
C VAL A 271 -11.09 7.41 -9.58
N LYS A 272 -11.41 7.47 -10.87
CA LYS A 272 -12.02 6.40 -11.63
C LYS A 272 -11.24 6.13 -12.90
N ASP A 273 -10.93 4.86 -13.14
CA ASP A 273 -10.52 4.39 -14.47
C ASP A 273 -11.75 4.36 -15.37
N GLN A 274 -11.70 5.11 -16.47
CA GLN A 274 -12.79 5.26 -17.44
C GLN A 274 -12.84 4.11 -18.46
N THR A 275 -11.80 3.28 -18.53
CA THR A 275 -11.73 2.15 -19.46
C THR A 275 -12.32 0.87 -18.89
N GLN A 276 -12.65 0.89 -17.61
CA GLN A 276 -13.25 -0.21 -16.88
C GLN A 276 -14.54 0.27 -16.20
N SER A 277 -15.29 -0.65 -15.61
CA SER A 277 -16.46 -0.32 -14.79
C SER A 277 -16.25 -0.80 -13.36
N PRO A 278 -15.19 -0.31 -12.68
CA PRO A 278 -14.87 -0.80 -11.35
C PRO A 278 -15.95 -0.38 -10.37
N THR A 279 -16.09 -1.14 -9.29
CA THR A 279 -16.83 -0.71 -8.10
C THR A 279 -15.98 -0.93 -6.87
N PHE A 280 -16.12 -0.04 -5.89
CA PHE A 280 -15.38 -0.11 -4.64
C PHE A 280 -16.32 -0.08 -3.45
N THR A 281 -16.10 -0.96 -2.47
CA THR A 281 -16.81 -0.91 -1.19
C THR A 281 -15.81 -0.77 -0.06
N TYR A 282 -16.13 0.04 0.94
CA TYR A 282 -15.24 0.41 2.04
C TYR A 282 -15.83 -0.04 3.37
N GLN A 283 -14.94 -0.47 4.26
CA GLN A 283 -15.25 -0.78 5.65
C GLN A 283 -14.07 -0.44 6.56
N SER A 284 -14.33 -0.40 7.86
CA SER A 284 -13.32 -0.12 8.87
C SER A 284 -13.18 -1.26 9.86
N ALA A 285 -12.01 -1.34 10.48
CA ALA A 285 -11.74 -2.16 11.65
C ALA A 285 -11.01 -1.34 12.71
N ALA A 286 -10.97 -1.85 13.94
CA ALA A 286 -10.20 -1.24 15.01
C ALA A 286 -8.71 -1.16 14.63
N LEU A 287 -8.08 -0.07 15.04
CA LEU A 287 -6.63 0.06 14.91
C LEU A 287 -5.94 -0.96 15.82
N GLN A 288 -4.90 -1.63 15.32
CA GLN A 288 -4.18 -2.65 16.06
C GLN A 288 -2.94 -2.07 16.75
N GLY A 289 -2.67 -2.54 17.97
CA GLY A 289 -1.58 -2.05 18.81
C GLY A 289 -0.21 -2.67 18.50
N THR A 290 -0.18 -3.80 17.78
CA THR A 290 1.06 -4.52 17.43
C THR A 290 1.08 -4.88 15.94
N ALA A 291 2.28 -5.09 15.39
CA ALA A 291 2.41 -5.56 14.02
C ALA A 291 1.78 -6.95 13.82
N ALA A 292 1.90 -7.85 14.81
CA ALA A 292 1.34 -9.19 14.72
C ALA A 292 -0.20 -9.17 14.63
N ASP A 293 -0.86 -8.39 15.49
CA ASP A 293 -2.32 -8.26 15.47
C ASP A 293 -2.80 -7.57 14.20
N PHE A 294 -2.06 -6.56 13.71
CA PHE A 294 -2.32 -5.93 12.42
C PHE A 294 -2.23 -6.93 11.27
N ILE A 295 -1.17 -7.73 11.20
CA ILE A 295 -0.99 -8.72 10.14
C ILE A 295 -2.08 -9.79 10.19
N GLN A 296 -2.48 -10.24 11.38
CA GLN A 296 -3.60 -11.17 11.54
C GLN A 296 -4.91 -10.54 11.04
N GLN A 297 -5.22 -9.31 11.43
CA GLN A 297 -6.41 -8.58 10.96
C GLN A 297 -6.38 -8.38 9.44
N ALA A 298 -5.28 -7.89 8.88
CA ALA A 298 -5.12 -7.60 7.47
C ALA A 298 -5.21 -8.87 6.62
N ASN A 299 -4.66 -10.00 7.08
CA ASN A 299 -4.81 -11.30 6.42
C ASN A 299 -6.24 -11.83 6.49
N GLY A 300 -6.93 -11.64 7.63
CA GLY A 300 -8.36 -11.97 7.73
C GLY A 300 -9.22 -11.15 6.76
N GLN A 301 -8.90 -9.87 6.59
CA GLN A 301 -9.54 -8.99 5.60
C GLN A 301 -9.19 -9.41 4.17
N GLY A 302 -7.92 -9.68 3.88
CA GLY A 302 -7.42 -10.12 2.59
C GLY A 302 -8.01 -11.44 2.13
N ALA A 303 -8.27 -12.38 3.04
CA ALA A 303 -8.97 -13.64 2.76
C ALA A 303 -10.43 -13.43 2.31
N ASN A 304 -11.05 -12.30 2.70
CA ASN A 304 -12.37 -11.88 2.25
C ASN A 304 -12.30 -10.95 1.02
N GLY A 305 -11.13 -10.80 0.40
CA GLY A 305 -10.91 -9.91 -0.75
C GLY A 305 -10.85 -8.43 -0.40
N ASN A 306 -10.70 -8.05 0.88
CA ASN A 306 -10.59 -6.66 1.29
C ASN A 306 -9.11 -6.25 1.35
N ALA A 307 -8.73 -5.33 0.47
CA ALA A 307 -7.42 -4.72 0.43
C ALA A 307 -7.32 -3.61 1.49
N TYR A 308 -6.20 -3.58 2.21
CA TYR A 308 -5.88 -2.49 3.12
C TYR A 308 -5.79 -1.16 2.35
N PHE A 309 -6.47 -0.14 2.87
CA PHE A 309 -6.43 1.23 2.35
C PHE A 309 -5.43 2.07 3.15
N GLY A 310 -5.49 2.01 4.47
CA GLY A 310 -4.68 2.82 5.36
C GLY A 310 -5.32 3.00 6.73
N ASP A 311 -4.53 3.47 7.68
CA ASP A 311 -5.02 3.91 8.98
C ASP A 311 -5.38 5.40 8.91
N LEU A 312 -6.62 5.73 9.22
CA LEU A 312 -7.14 7.09 9.13
C LEU A 312 -7.55 7.60 10.51
N ALA A 313 -7.36 8.90 10.72
CA ALA A 313 -7.77 9.61 11.93
C ALA A 313 -8.90 10.61 11.61
N PHE A 314 -9.94 10.61 12.44
CA PHE A 314 -11.15 11.41 12.25
C PHE A 314 -11.42 12.28 13.48
N GLY A 315 -11.94 13.48 13.24
CA GLY A 315 -12.27 14.47 14.26
C GLY A 315 -11.55 15.80 14.03
N THR A 316 -12.12 16.89 14.53
CA THR A 316 -11.55 18.24 14.41
C THR A 316 -10.79 18.68 15.66
N VAL A 317 -10.98 17.98 16.77
CA VAL A 317 -10.31 18.17 18.05
C VAL A 317 -10.03 16.82 18.69
N ALA A 318 -8.93 16.71 19.43
CA ALA A 318 -8.57 15.48 20.14
C ALA A 318 -9.61 15.13 21.23
N PRO A 319 -9.86 13.84 21.52
CA PRO A 319 -9.22 12.68 20.91
C PRO A 319 -9.80 12.35 19.52
N PHE A 320 -8.91 12.03 18.58
CA PHE A 320 -9.30 11.57 17.25
C PHE A 320 -9.78 10.11 17.31
N VAL A 321 -10.76 9.77 16.48
CA VAL A 321 -11.15 8.38 16.21
C VAL A 321 -10.21 7.83 15.16
N MET A 322 -9.45 6.79 15.49
CA MET A 322 -8.53 6.14 14.55
C MET A 322 -9.05 4.76 14.17
N ALA A 323 -8.94 4.41 12.89
CA ALA A 323 -9.36 3.11 12.39
C ALA A 323 -8.53 2.68 11.18
N SER A 324 -8.35 1.36 11.04
CA SER A 324 -7.85 0.77 9.79
C SER A 324 -8.99 0.68 8.79
N VAL A 325 -8.81 1.24 7.61
CA VAL A 325 -9.77 1.18 6.51
C VAL A 325 -9.33 0.12 5.50
N TYR A 326 -10.31 -0.62 5.00
CA TYR A 326 -10.15 -1.62 3.96
C TYR A 326 -11.18 -1.38 2.85
N PHE A 327 -10.88 -1.87 1.64
CA PHE A 327 -11.78 -1.80 0.52
C PHE A 327 -11.79 -3.10 -0.30
N ASN A 328 -12.93 -3.46 -0.85
CA ASN A 328 -13.03 -4.47 -1.90
C ASN A 328 -13.15 -3.76 -3.25
N ALA A 329 -12.40 -4.23 -4.25
CA ALA A 329 -12.53 -3.79 -5.63
C ALA A 329 -13.12 -4.93 -6.47
N SER A 330 -14.12 -4.59 -7.28
CA SER A 330 -14.74 -5.51 -8.25
C SER A 330 -14.71 -4.90 -9.64
N HIS A 331 -14.74 -5.73 -10.68
CA HIS A 331 -14.71 -5.30 -12.10
C HIS A 331 -13.52 -4.39 -12.44
N CYS A 332 -12.37 -4.67 -11.82
CA CYS A 332 -11.21 -3.80 -11.80
C CYS A 332 -9.94 -4.64 -12.04
N THR A 333 -9.04 -4.14 -12.89
CA THR A 333 -7.66 -4.61 -13.05
C THR A 333 -6.67 -3.46 -12.97
N GLY A 334 -5.43 -3.76 -12.58
CA GLY A 334 -4.38 -2.75 -12.43
C GLY A 334 -4.33 -2.14 -11.02
N PHE A 335 -3.60 -1.03 -10.90
CA PHE A 335 -3.15 -0.52 -9.61
C PHE A 335 -4.26 0.08 -8.73
N LEU A 336 -5.44 0.43 -9.28
CA LEU A 336 -6.57 0.86 -8.45
C LEU A 336 -7.20 -0.28 -7.65
N CYS A 337 -6.98 -1.51 -8.07
CA CYS A 337 -7.78 -2.64 -7.62
C CYS A 337 -7.16 -3.35 -6.42
N THR A 338 -6.00 -2.87 -5.96
CA THR A 338 -5.22 -3.49 -4.89
C THR A 338 -4.73 -2.43 -3.90
N THR A 339 -4.22 -2.87 -2.74
CA THR A 339 -3.61 -1.97 -1.76
C THR A 339 -2.55 -1.11 -2.44
N LEU A 340 -2.52 0.19 -2.21
CA LEU A 340 -1.38 1.02 -2.61
C LEU A 340 -0.57 1.36 -1.36
N ASN A 341 0.61 1.97 -1.53
CA ASN A 341 1.30 2.56 -0.39
C ASN A 341 0.37 3.61 0.26
N PRO A 342 -0.08 3.41 1.52
CA PRO A 342 -1.08 4.27 2.14
C PRO A 342 -0.61 5.70 2.36
N LEU A 343 0.71 5.94 2.44
CA LEU A 343 1.29 7.24 2.73
C LEU A 343 1.64 8.03 1.46
N THR A 344 1.96 7.34 0.36
CA THR A 344 2.49 8.00 -0.85
C THR A 344 1.57 7.93 -2.06
N GLN A 345 0.56 7.04 -2.07
CA GLN A 345 -0.22 6.75 -3.28
C GLN A 345 -1.75 6.79 -3.08
N ASN A 346 -2.21 6.76 -1.83
CA ASN A 346 -3.58 7.07 -1.47
C ASN A 346 -3.65 8.58 -1.17
#